data_AF-A0A3P6CZQ1-F1
#
_entry.id   AF-A0A3P6CZQ1-F1
#
_cell.length_a   1.000
_cell.length_b   1.000
_cell.length_c   1.000
_cell.angle_alpha   90.00
_cell.angle_beta   90.00
_cell.angle_gamma   90.00
#
_symmetry.space_group_name_H-M   'P 1'
#
loop_
_entity.id
_entity.type
_entity.pdbx_description
1 polymer ?
#
loop_
_entity_poly.entity_id
_entity_poly.type
_entity_poly.pdbx_seq_one_letter_code
_entity_poly.pdbx_strand_id
1 'polypeptide(L)'
;MITRLPLKAYEALRTAFKEKMSSYKTTSGSRILDTCYDFTGQETVNIPKVSFSFKGGTVVELLTRKGSFFFFFFDSKGVLYVHDMSKVCLAFANNTNVGNVAIFGNVQ
;
A
#
# COMPACT_ATOMS: atom_id res chain seq x y z
N MET A 1 -0.31 8.12 -7.68
CA MET A 1 1.00 7.56 -8.09
C MET A 1 1.10 6.14 -7.53
N ILE A 2 1.59 5.15 -8.30
CA ILE A 2 1.52 3.72 -7.95
C ILE A 2 2.92 3.11 -8.05
N THR A 3 3.34 2.37 -7.03
CA THR A 3 4.63 1.67 -7.02
C THR A 3 4.49 0.30 -7.68
N ARG A 4 5.27 0.02 -8.72
CA ARG A 4 5.26 -1.31 -9.37
C ARG A 4 6.39 -2.17 -8.83
N LEU A 5 6.05 -3.36 -8.37
CA LEU A 5 7.01 -4.33 -7.84
C LEU A 5 7.10 -5.57 -8.74
N PRO A 6 8.24 -6.29 -8.75
CA PRO A 6 8.33 -7.63 -9.32
C PRO A 6 7.25 -8.54 -8.73
N LEU A 7 6.67 -9.43 -9.54
CA LEU A 7 5.50 -10.24 -9.15
C LEU A 7 5.67 -10.93 -7.79
N LYS A 8 6.79 -11.63 -7.56
CA LYS A 8 7.06 -12.31 -6.28
C LYS A 8 7.10 -11.35 -5.09
N ALA A 9 7.72 -10.18 -5.25
CA ALA A 9 7.81 -9.18 -4.19
C ALA A 9 6.44 -8.55 -3.91
N TYR A 10 5.66 -8.29 -4.97
CA TYR A 10 4.30 -7.81 -4.86
C TYR A 10 3.38 -8.82 -4.15
N GLU A 11 3.42 -10.09 -4.52
CA GLU A 11 2.60 -11.15 -3.92
C GLU A 11 2.92 -11.34 -2.43
N ALA A 12 4.20 -11.33 -2.06
CA ALA A 12 4.64 -11.40 -0.68
C ALA A 12 4.13 -10.20 0.13
N LEU A 13 4.32 -8.98 -0.39
CA LEU A 13 3.86 -7.75 0.25
C LEU A 13 2.33 -7.75 0.41
N ARG A 14 1.60 -8.05 -0.66
CA ARG A 14 0.14 -8.09 -0.69
C ARG A 14 -0.40 -9.08 0.33
N THR A 15 0.17 -10.28 0.40
CA THR A 15 -0.26 -11.32 1.33
C THR A 15 -0.06 -10.87 2.78
N ALA A 16 1.15 -10.42 3.13
CA ALA A 16 1.45 -9.93 4.47
C ALA A 16 0.59 -8.71 4.85
N PHE A 17 0.36 -7.80 3.91
CA PHE A 17 -0.51 -6.64 4.12
C PHE A 17 -1.96 -7.06 4.41
N LYS A 18 -2.49 -8.02 3.64
CA LYS A 18 -3.84 -8.56 3.84
C LYS A 18 -4.00 -9.26 5.18
N GLU A 19 -3.01 -10.03 5.62
CA GLU A 19 -3.02 -10.69 6.93
C GLU A 19 -3.07 -9.66 8.07
N LYS A 20 -2.24 -8.62 8.00
CA LYS A 20 -2.19 -7.55 9.01
C LYS A 20 -3.43 -6.65 9.01
N MET A 21 -4.13 -6.55 7.88
CA MET A 21 -5.33 -5.73 7.71
C MET A 21 -6.61 -6.59 7.68
N SER A 22 -6.54 -7.83 8.15
CA SER A 22 -7.66 -8.81 8.12
C SER A 22 -8.88 -8.37 8.94
N SER A 23 -8.70 -7.47 9.90
CA SER A 23 -9.78 -6.88 10.69
C SER A 23 -10.62 -5.84 9.93
N TYR A 24 -10.14 -5.37 8.77
CA TYR A 24 -10.80 -4.34 7.99
C TYR A 24 -11.58 -4.93 6.82
N LYS A 25 -12.74 -4.34 6.53
CA LYS A 25 -13.61 -4.77 5.44
C LYS A 25 -12.93 -4.50 4.09
N THR A 26 -12.85 -5.52 3.25
CA THR A 26 -12.36 -5.37 1.87
C THR A 26 -13.46 -4.82 0.97
N THR A 27 -13.07 -4.09 -0.08
CA THR A 27 -13.97 -3.55 -1.11
C THR A 27 -13.48 -3.91 -2.51
N SER A 28 -14.27 -3.59 -3.51
CA SER A 28 -13.93 -3.82 -4.92
C SER A 28 -12.64 -3.08 -5.31
N GLY A 29 -11.65 -3.86 -5.76
CA GLY A 29 -10.45 -3.32 -6.40
C GLY A 29 -10.69 -2.86 -7.83
N SER A 30 -9.70 -2.19 -8.40
CA SER A 30 -9.61 -1.89 -9.83
C SER A 30 -8.59 -2.82 -10.49
N ARG A 31 -8.51 -2.79 -11.83
CA ARG A 31 -7.56 -3.63 -12.60
C ARG A 31 -6.08 -3.39 -12.24
N ILE A 32 -5.75 -2.21 -11.70
CA ILE A 32 -4.40 -1.83 -11.31
C ILE A 32 -4.17 -2.00 -9.80
N LEU A 33 -5.19 -1.72 -8.98
CA LEU A 33 -5.13 -1.78 -7.53
C LEU A 33 -6.11 -2.83 -7.04
N ASP A 34 -5.60 -4.01 -6.73
CA ASP A 34 -6.43 -5.20 -6.50
C ASP A 34 -6.84 -5.40 -5.03
N THR A 35 -6.27 -4.60 -4.13
CA THR A 35 -6.39 -4.75 -2.68
C THR A 35 -6.86 -3.43 -2.11
N CYS A 36 -8.15 -3.37 -1.80
CA CYS A 36 -8.81 -2.16 -1.31
C CYS A 36 -9.67 -2.47 -0.09
N TYR A 37 -9.81 -1.48 0.78
CA TYR A 37 -10.56 -1.53 2.03
C TYR A 37 -11.57 -0.40 2.12
N ASP A 38 -12.63 -0.67 2.84
CA ASP A 38 -13.67 0.26 3.24
C ASP A 38 -13.45 0.64 4.70
N PHE A 39 -13.08 1.90 4.93
CA PHE A 39 -12.86 2.49 6.25
C PHE A 39 -14.03 3.39 6.69
N THR A 40 -15.19 3.30 6.04
CA THR A 40 -16.37 4.08 6.42
C THR A 40 -16.74 3.78 7.88
N GLY A 41 -16.87 4.83 8.69
CA GLY A 41 -17.19 4.70 10.12
C GLY A 41 -16.02 4.27 11.02
N GLN A 42 -14.79 4.18 10.51
CA GLN A 42 -13.60 3.91 11.31
C GLN A 42 -12.96 5.22 11.79
N GLU A 43 -12.91 5.44 13.10
CA GLU A 43 -12.28 6.64 13.69
C GLU A 43 -10.75 6.56 13.67
N THR A 44 -10.20 5.35 13.82
CA THR A 44 -8.76 5.09 13.83
C THR A 44 -8.45 3.87 12.98
N VAL A 45 -7.54 4.02 12.02
CA VAL A 45 -7.07 2.94 11.15
C VAL A 45 -5.58 2.73 11.39
N ASN A 46 -5.21 1.49 11.68
CA ASN A 46 -3.82 1.11 11.91
C ASN A 46 -3.25 0.44 10.67
N ILE A 47 -2.55 1.20 9.83
CA ILE A 47 -1.89 0.67 8.64
C ILE A 47 -0.55 0.03 9.04
N PRO A 48 -0.23 -1.19 8.57
CA PRO A 48 1.09 -1.76 8.78
C PRO A 48 2.17 -0.92 8.08
N LYS A 49 3.33 -0.81 8.74
CA LYS A 49 4.54 -0.24 8.15
C LYS A 49 5.08 -1.14 7.06
N VAL A 50 5.52 -0.56 5.95
CA VAL A 50 6.15 -1.29 4.85
C VAL A 50 7.58 -0.78 4.68
N SER A 51 8.54 -1.70 4.67
CA SER A 51 9.95 -1.37 4.38
C SER A 51 10.53 -2.36 3.38
N PHE A 52 11.39 -1.87 2.50
CA PHE A 52 12.13 -2.68 1.54
C PHE A 52 13.59 -2.75 1.95
N SER A 53 14.05 -3.96 2.29
CA SER A 53 15.46 -4.23 2.54
C SER A 53 16.13 -4.72 1.24
N PHE A 54 17.13 -3.99 0.78
CA PHE A 54 17.94 -4.36 -0.38
C PHE A 54 19.25 -5.03 0.04
N LYS A 55 19.77 -5.88 -0.84
CA LYS A 55 21.08 -6.51 -0.67
C LYS A 55 22.13 -5.40 -0.55
N GLY A 56 22.91 -5.42 0.54
CA GLY A 56 23.86 -4.35 0.88
C GLY A 56 23.48 -3.52 2.11
N GLY A 57 22.33 -3.81 2.75
CA GLY A 57 21.94 -3.20 4.03
C GLY A 57 21.09 -1.93 3.89
N THR A 58 20.82 -1.48 2.66
CA THR A 58 19.93 -0.35 2.40
C THR A 58 18.49 -0.74 2.72
N VAL A 59 17.86 -0.03 3.66
CA VAL A 59 16.44 -0.17 3.98
C VAL A 59 15.73 1.11 3.54
N VAL A 60 14.74 0.96 2.65
CA VAL A 60 13.84 2.03 2.27
C VAL A 60 12.54 1.85 3.06
N GLU A 61 12.34 2.67 4.09
CA GLU A 61 11.09 2.71 4.83
C GLU A 61 10.08 3.56 4.05
N LEU A 62 8.94 2.97 3.68
CA LEU A 62 7.81 3.72 3.17
C LEU A 62 6.97 4.14 4.38
N LEU A 63 6.90 5.44 4.60
CA LEU A 63 6.25 6.01 5.77
C LEU A 63 4.76 5.62 5.78
N THR A 64 4.37 4.96 6.85
CA THR A 64 2.99 4.86 7.33
C THR A 64 3.01 5.01 8.84
N ARG A 65 2.53 6.13 9.37
CA ARG A 65 2.30 6.30 10.81
C ARG A 65 0.87 5.98 11.18
N LYS A 66 0.71 5.51 12.41
CA LYS A 66 -0.57 5.48 13.13
C LYS A 66 -1.09 6.91 13.23
N GLY A 67 -2.34 7.13 12.87
CA GLY A 67 -2.95 8.45 12.96
C GLY A 67 -4.46 8.37 13.12
N SER A 68 -5.02 9.38 13.78
CA SER A 68 -6.43 9.73 13.64
C SER A 68 -6.70 10.10 12.17
N PHE A 69 -7.95 9.96 11.74
CA PHE A 69 -8.41 10.21 10.36
C PHE A 69 -7.82 11.48 9.71
N PHE A 70 -7.62 12.55 10.48
CA PHE A 70 -7.03 13.81 10.02
C PHE A 70 -5.55 13.68 9.60
N PHE A 71 -4.77 12.86 10.29
CA PHE A 71 -3.35 12.60 9.99
C PHE A 71 -3.15 11.47 8.97
N PHE A 72 -4.13 10.58 8.82
CA PHE A 72 -4.11 9.47 7.86
C PHE A 72 -3.84 9.96 6.43
N PHE A 73 -4.53 11.02 5.98
CA PHE A 73 -4.36 11.56 4.62
C PHE A 73 -3.00 12.24 4.39
N PHE A 74 -2.38 12.77 5.44
CA PHE A 74 -1.11 13.48 5.32
C PHE A 74 0.10 12.55 5.39
N ASP A 75 -0.01 11.44 6.13
CA ASP A 75 1.14 10.58 6.45
C ASP A 75 1.22 9.30 5.60
N SER A 76 0.13 8.85 4.97
CA SER A 76 0.09 7.61 4.15
C SER A 76 0.76 7.71 2.77
N LYS A 77 1.62 8.71 2.54
CA LYS A 77 2.17 9.03 1.22
C LYS A 77 2.99 7.86 0.69
N GLY A 78 2.48 7.21 -0.37
CA GLY A 78 3.19 6.17 -1.13
C GLY A 78 2.81 4.72 -0.80
N VAL A 79 2.05 4.46 0.27
CA VAL A 79 1.58 3.10 0.61
C VAL A 79 0.11 2.89 0.24
N LEU A 80 -0.72 3.93 0.40
CA LEU A 80 -2.15 3.86 0.09
C LEU A 80 -2.55 4.89 -0.97
N TYR A 81 -3.47 4.49 -1.83
CA TYR A 81 -4.19 5.34 -2.76
C TYR A 81 -5.62 5.53 -2.21
N VAL A 82 -5.94 6.73 -1.78
CA VAL A 82 -7.25 7.06 -1.24
C VAL A 82 -8.11 7.60 -2.38
N HIS A 83 -9.20 6.90 -2.69
CA HIS A 83 -10.26 7.44 -3.55
C HIS A 83 -11.29 8.15 -2.66
N ASP A 84 -11.89 7.39 -1.73
CA ASP A 84 -12.84 7.85 -0.70
C ASP A 84 -12.72 6.94 0.53
N MET A 85 -13.44 7.26 1.62
CA MET A 85 -13.48 6.38 2.81
C MET A 85 -13.94 4.96 2.50
N SER A 86 -14.85 4.82 1.53
CA SER A 86 -15.37 3.53 1.10
C SER A 86 -14.40 2.75 0.20
N LYS A 87 -13.32 3.40 -0.25
CA LYS A 87 -12.35 2.83 -1.18
C LYS A 87 -10.96 3.44 -0.97
N VAL A 88 -10.18 2.76 -0.12
CA VAL A 88 -8.75 3.00 0.07
C VAL A 88 -7.96 1.78 -0.35
N CYS A 89 -7.05 1.94 -1.30
CA CYS A 89 -6.35 0.84 -1.95
C CYS A 89 -4.86 0.82 -1.63
N LEU A 90 -4.27 -0.37 -1.56
CA LEU A 90 -2.83 -0.55 -1.48
C LEU A 90 -2.18 -0.01 -2.77
N ALA A 91 -1.32 1.00 -2.68
CA ALA A 91 -0.71 1.71 -3.82
C ALA A 91 0.44 0.94 -4.50
N PHE A 92 0.38 -0.40 -4.46
CA PHE A 92 1.33 -1.29 -5.12
C PHE A 92 0.60 -2.13 -6.16
N ALA A 93 1.26 -2.35 -7.28
CA ALA A 93 0.78 -3.24 -8.33
C ALA A 93 1.92 -4.14 -8.81
N ASN A 94 1.56 -5.28 -9.41
CA ASN A 94 2.54 -6.08 -10.12
C ASN A 94 3.07 -5.31 -11.33
N ASN A 95 4.33 -5.53 -11.68
CA ASN A 95 4.83 -5.12 -12.97
C ASN A 95 4.34 -6.13 -14.02
N THR A 96 3.52 -5.69 -14.98
CA THR A 96 3.01 -6.52 -16.07
C THR A 96 4.09 -6.87 -17.11
N ASN A 97 5.28 -6.26 -17.05
CA ASN A 97 6.40 -6.60 -17.92
C ASN A 97 7.45 -7.41 -17.16
N VAL A 98 7.71 -8.61 -17.67
CA VAL A 98 8.73 -9.56 -17.21
C VAL A 98 10.10 -8.93 -17.42
N GLY A 99 10.66 -8.30 -16.38
CA GLY A 99 12.00 -7.73 -16.44
C GLY A 99 12.28 -6.62 -15.42
N ASN A 100 12.53 -7.01 -14.16
CA ASN A 100 13.51 -6.39 -13.26
C ASN A 100 13.57 -4.87 -13.07
N VAL A 101 12.43 -4.16 -13.00
CA VAL A 101 12.42 -2.78 -12.48
C VAL A 101 11.28 -2.59 -11.50
N ALA A 102 11.63 -2.28 -10.25
CA ALA A 102 10.71 -1.66 -9.31
C ALA A 102 10.65 -0.17 -9.64
N ILE A 103 9.53 0.33 -10.14
CA ILE A 103 9.36 1.77 -10.38
C ILE A 103 8.63 2.35 -9.17
N PHE A 104 9.42 3.05 -8.34
CA PHE A 104 8.91 4.06 -7.44
C PHE A 104 8.57 5.25 -8.33
N GLY A 105 7.28 5.46 -8.60
CA GLY A 105 6.88 6.77 -9.10
C GLY A 105 7.33 7.84 -8.09
N ASN A 106 7.53 9.06 -8.56
CA ASN A 106 7.76 10.20 -7.69
C ASN A 106 6.49 11.05 -7.65
N VAL A 107 6.16 11.60 -6.48
CA VAL A 107 5.27 12.76 -6.39
C VAL A 107 6.16 13.97 -6.62
N GLN A 108 5.94 14.72 -7.70
CA GLN A 108 6.47 16.07 -7.84
C GLN A 108 5.40 17.04 -7.36
#